data_AF-M1GME2-F1
#
_entry.id   AF-M1GME2-F1
#
_cell.length_a   1.000
_cell.length_b   1.000
_cell.length_c   1.000
_cell.angle_alpha   90.00
_cell.angle_beta   90.00
_cell.angle_gamma   90.00
#
_symmetry.space_group_name_H-M   'P 1'
#
loop_
_entity.id
_entity.type
_entity.pdbx_description
1 polymer ?
#
loop_
_entity_poly.entity_id
_entity_poly.type
_entity_poly.pdbx_seq_one_letter_code
_entity_poly.pdbx_strand_id
1 'polypeptide(L)'
;MRSSSSELLLDQQQELRKRKLLELAQPKKKPPKRTCRERIWFYTTSFLAMTAVGGGSSLLFLVPLYVDPAISTLAADFAPEPVKCVTTRREELCGILNCTWSSCREGCTSDMYSCTHIYVMYTTAPYYTDDGDGNWTSTSTSPSTSTTTTTTTTTPSPGENFTEDAVLLVNIKGCGYPPEVDCDNFTTMYGKVNAEFPCYYSRENRTVVLIHYDREEHVAIIIHYFAVPFIVTLATSVVLCVMYCDCRCGSERDRRRRRARRCAVEDARVALLDCEEDRT
;
A
#
# COMPACT_ATOMS: atom_id res chain seq x y z
N MET A 1 51.25 -9.02 74.68
CA MET A 1 49.78 -9.00 74.69
C MET A 1 49.20 -8.47 73.36
N ARG A 2 49.49 -9.12 72.23
CA ARG A 2 49.07 -8.64 70.88
C ARG A 2 48.25 -9.66 70.06
N SER A 3 47.79 -10.74 70.69
CA SER A 3 47.11 -11.84 69.99
C SER A 3 45.57 -11.71 69.96
N SER A 4 44.98 -10.94 70.87
CA SER A 4 43.51 -10.89 71.03
C SER A 4 42.80 -10.02 69.98
N SER A 5 43.44 -8.95 69.49
CA SER A 5 42.84 -8.10 68.44
C SER A 5 42.83 -8.74 67.05
N SER A 6 43.76 -9.65 66.76
CA SER A 6 43.83 -10.33 65.46
C SER A 6 42.76 -11.43 65.33
N GLU A 7 42.46 -12.12 66.43
CA GLU A 7 41.42 -13.17 66.49
C GLU A 7 40.03 -12.56 66.33
N LEU A 8 39.75 -11.43 67.00
CA LEU A 8 38.45 -10.74 66.94
C LEU A 8 38.12 -10.23 65.52
N LEU A 9 39.13 -9.77 64.77
CA LEU A 9 38.98 -9.34 63.38
C LEU A 9 38.70 -10.53 62.44
N LEU A 10 39.32 -11.69 62.72
CA LEU A 10 39.12 -12.90 61.95
C LEU A 10 37.69 -13.44 62.11
N ASP A 11 37.18 -13.42 63.34
CA ASP A 11 35.80 -13.79 63.66
C ASP A 11 34.79 -12.87 62.97
N GLN A 12 35.01 -11.56 63.01
CA GLN A 12 34.13 -10.59 62.35
C GLN A 12 34.11 -10.79 60.82
N GLN A 13 35.26 -11.12 60.22
CA GLN A 13 35.36 -11.42 58.79
C GLN A 13 34.67 -12.74 58.42
N GLN A 14 34.72 -13.74 59.30
CA GLN A 14 34.04 -15.01 59.10
C GLN A 14 32.52 -14.87 59.18
N GLU A 15 32.00 -14.06 60.10
CA GLU A 15 30.56 -13.79 60.19
C GLU A 15 30.02 -13.06 58.95
N LEU A 16 30.77 -12.09 58.43
CA LEU A 16 30.39 -11.37 57.21
C LEU A 16 30.35 -12.31 55.99
N ARG A 17 31.30 -13.24 55.90
CA ARG A 17 31.34 -14.26 54.84
C ARG A 17 30.17 -15.24 54.95
N LYS A 18 29.81 -15.67 56.17
CA LYS A 18 28.63 -16.52 56.41
C LYS A 18 27.34 -15.83 55.99
N ARG A 19 27.19 -14.53 56.28
CA ARG A 19 26.00 -13.74 55.86
C ARG A 19 25.88 -13.64 54.34
N LYS A 20 26.99 -13.38 53.62
CA LYS A 20 26.96 -13.34 52.15
C LYS A 20 26.67 -14.71 51.52
N LEU A 21 27.19 -15.79 52.11
CA LEU A 21 26.88 -17.15 51.68
C LEU A 21 25.40 -17.48 51.89
N LEU A 22 24.79 -17.03 53.00
CA LEU A 22 23.36 -17.20 53.27
C LEU A 22 22.48 -16.37 52.33
N GLU A 23 22.89 -15.15 51.94
CA GLU A 23 22.18 -14.35 50.93
C GLU A 23 22.24 -15.00 49.53
N LEU A 24 23.38 -15.54 49.13
CA LEU A 24 23.54 -16.25 47.85
C LEU A 24 22.83 -17.61 47.83
N ALA A 25 22.71 -18.25 48.99
CA ALA A 25 21.94 -19.48 49.17
C ALA A 25 20.43 -19.24 49.23
N GLN A 26 19.96 -17.97 49.25
CA GLN A 26 18.53 -17.70 49.10
C GLN A 26 18.07 -18.26 47.74
N PRO A 27 17.09 -19.17 47.72
CA PRO A 27 16.67 -19.80 46.48
C PRO A 27 16.13 -18.74 45.54
N LYS A 28 16.73 -18.61 44.34
CA LYS A 28 16.20 -17.77 43.26
C LYS A 28 14.72 -18.10 43.10
N LYS A 29 13.85 -17.12 43.37
CA LYS A 29 12.39 -17.27 43.24
C LYS A 29 12.12 -17.78 41.83
N LYS A 30 11.56 -18.99 41.73
CA LYS A 30 11.20 -19.61 40.45
C LYS A 30 10.31 -18.61 39.69
N PRO A 31 10.55 -18.37 38.39
CA PRO A 31 9.74 -17.44 37.63
C PRO A 31 8.26 -17.85 37.77
N PRO A 32 7.34 -16.90 38.01
CA PRO A 32 5.93 -17.24 38.18
C PRO A 32 5.46 -18.04 36.96
N LYS A 33 4.79 -19.17 37.20
CA LYS A 33 4.20 -19.97 36.12
C LYS A 33 3.14 -19.10 35.44
N ARG A 34 3.41 -18.63 34.22
CA ARG A 34 2.45 -17.82 33.46
C ARG A 34 1.15 -18.60 33.31
N THR A 35 0.03 -17.98 33.67
CA THR A 35 -1.29 -18.57 33.48
C THR A 35 -1.59 -18.72 31.99
N CYS A 36 -2.47 -19.66 31.61
CA CYS A 36 -2.83 -19.90 30.20
C CYS A 36 -3.27 -18.61 29.49
N ARG A 37 -4.00 -17.75 30.21
CA ARG A 37 -4.46 -16.44 29.76
C ARG A 37 -3.31 -15.46 29.45
N GLU A 38 -2.27 -15.42 30.27
CA GLU A 38 -1.08 -14.57 30.03
C GLU A 38 -0.26 -15.06 28.84
N ARG A 39 -0.21 -16.38 28.60
CA ARG A 39 0.42 -16.94 27.41
C ARG A 39 -0.34 -16.55 26.15
N ILE A 40 -1.67 -16.72 26.15
CA ILE A 40 -2.53 -16.32 25.02
C ILE A 40 -2.35 -14.83 24.72
N TRP A 41 -2.43 -13.96 25.74
CA TRP A 41 -2.22 -12.53 25.57
C TRP A 41 -0.86 -12.17 24.97
N PHE A 42 0.21 -12.83 25.43
CA PHE A 42 1.56 -12.60 24.91
C PHE A 42 1.68 -12.98 23.43
N TYR A 43 1.17 -14.15 23.05
CA TYR A 43 1.18 -14.60 21.64
C TYR A 43 0.30 -13.74 20.75
N THR A 44 -0.91 -13.38 21.20
CA THR A 44 -1.81 -12.49 20.46
C THR A 44 -1.19 -11.11 20.24
N THR A 45 -0.54 -10.52 21.25
CA THR A 45 0.17 -9.24 21.12
C THR A 45 1.26 -9.29 20.06
N SER A 46 2.09 -10.33 20.11
CA SER A 46 3.20 -10.50 19.17
C SER A 46 2.69 -10.73 17.75
N PHE A 47 1.65 -11.52 17.57
CA PHE A 47 1.04 -11.76 16.27
C PHE A 47 0.45 -10.47 15.68
N LEU A 48 -0.39 -9.75 16.44
CA LEU A 48 -0.98 -8.48 16.01
C LEU A 48 0.09 -7.43 15.68
N ALA A 49 1.18 -7.37 16.44
CA ALA A 49 2.30 -6.46 16.15
C ALA A 49 2.99 -6.81 14.82
N MET A 50 3.26 -8.09 14.56
CA MET A 50 3.82 -8.53 13.27
C MET A 50 2.87 -8.25 12.11
N THR A 51 1.56 -8.48 12.29
CA THR A 51 0.55 -8.15 11.27
C THR A 51 0.48 -6.66 11.01
N ALA A 52 0.55 -5.81 12.04
CA ALA A 52 0.52 -4.36 11.89
C ALA A 52 1.76 -3.84 11.16
N VAL A 53 2.97 -4.30 11.52
CA VAL A 53 4.22 -3.91 10.85
C VAL A 53 4.26 -4.45 9.43
N GLY A 54 3.87 -5.70 9.22
CA GLY A 54 3.80 -6.33 7.90
C GLY A 54 2.82 -5.61 6.98
N GLY A 55 1.58 -5.40 7.43
CA GLY A 55 0.55 -4.70 6.66
C GLY A 55 0.91 -3.24 6.40
N GLY A 56 1.51 -2.54 7.37
CA GLY A 56 2.00 -1.17 7.18
C GLY A 56 3.10 -1.10 6.13
N SER A 57 4.04 -2.06 6.15
CA SER A 57 5.09 -2.17 5.13
C SER A 57 4.48 -2.48 3.76
N SER A 58 3.50 -3.40 3.69
CA SER A 58 2.82 -3.74 2.44
C SER A 58 2.12 -2.53 1.82
N LEU A 59 1.44 -1.68 2.61
CA LEU A 59 0.79 -0.47 2.12
C LEU A 59 1.78 0.52 1.50
N LEU A 60 2.99 0.66 2.07
CA LEU A 60 4.01 1.57 1.53
C LEU A 60 4.49 1.16 0.13
N PHE A 61 4.44 -0.12 -0.21
CA PHE A 61 4.81 -0.61 -1.55
C PHE A 61 3.60 -0.75 -2.49
N LEU A 62 2.46 -1.23 -2.00
CA LEU A 62 1.26 -1.43 -2.81
C LEU A 62 0.65 -0.12 -3.28
N VAL A 63 0.72 0.96 -2.48
CA VAL A 63 0.14 2.25 -2.86
C VAL A 63 0.85 2.84 -4.10
N PRO A 64 2.19 3.04 -4.10
CA PRO A 64 2.86 3.58 -5.29
C PRO A 64 2.83 2.64 -6.50
N LEU A 65 2.83 1.32 -6.29
CA LEU A 65 2.90 0.35 -7.38
C LEU A 65 1.55 0.06 -8.04
N TYR A 66 0.45 0.02 -7.29
CA TYR A 66 -0.86 -0.42 -7.79
C TYR A 66 -1.94 0.65 -7.67
N VAL A 67 -1.94 1.42 -6.58
CA VAL A 67 -3.01 2.39 -6.31
C VAL A 67 -2.81 3.66 -7.11
N ASP A 68 -1.59 4.20 -7.14
CA ASP A 68 -1.26 5.40 -7.92
C ASP A 68 -1.55 5.26 -9.43
N PRO A 69 -1.15 4.16 -10.12
CA PRO A 69 -1.54 3.98 -11.51
C PRO A 69 -3.05 3.85 -11.68
N ALA A 70 -3.74 3.09 -10.82
CA ALA A 70 -5.17 2.89 -10.94
C ALA A 70 -5.97 4.19 -10.69
N ILE A 71 -5.59 5.00 -9.70
CA ILE A 71 -6.19 6.32 -9.46
C ILE A 71 -5.97 7.23 -10.66
N SER A 72 -4.77 7.23 -11.25
CA SER A 72 -4.48 8.04 -12.45
C SER A 72 -5.36 7.63 -13.63
N THR A 73 -5.57 6.32 -13.83
CA THR A 73 -6.48 5.83 -14.88
C THR A 73 -7.92 6.27 -14.64
N LEU A 74 -8.43 6.18 -13.40
CA LEU A 74 -9.79 6.61 -13.08
C LEU A 74 -9.96 8.13 -13.15
N ALA A 75 -8.95 8.89 -12.74
CA ALA A 75 -8.98 10.36 -12.79
C ALA A 75 -8.97 10.90 -14.22
N ALA A 76 -8.42 10.15 -15.17
CA ALA A 76 -8.47 10.49 -16.59
C ALA A 76 -9.87 10.30 -17.21
N ASP A 77 -10.85 9.74 -16.50
CA ASP A 77 -12.24 9.56 -16.94
C ASP A 77 -12.36 9.00 -18.38
N PHE A 78 -11.89 7.77 -18.58
CA PHE A 78 -12.05 7.08 -19.87
C PHE A 78 -13.52 6.70 -20.09
N ALA A 79 -14.00 6.92 -21.31
CA ALA A 79 -15.32 6.43 -21.69
C ALA A 79 -15.36 4.89 -21.61
N PRO A 80 -16.40 4.27 -21.03
CA PRO A 80 -16.49 2.82 -20.92
C PRO A 80 -16.87 2.13 -22.24
N GLU A 81 -17.39 2.88 -23.21
CA GLU A 81 -17.73 2.37 -24.55
C GLU A 81 -16.55 2.62 -25.52
N PRO A 82 -16.15 1.61 -26.31
CA PRO A 82 -15.09 1.78 -27.28
C PRO A 82 -15.54 2.66 -28.45
N VAL A 83 -14.60 3.41 -29.02
CA VAL A 83 -14.77 4.22 -30.23
C VAL A 83 -13.80 3.75 -31.33
N LYS A 84 -14.00 4.24 -32.55
CA LYS A 84 -13.10 3.92 -33.67
C LYS A 84 -11.82 4.77 -33.58
N CYS A 85 -10.65 4.13 -33.47
CA CYS A 85 -9.35 4.77 -33.64
C CYS A 85 -8.74 4.42 -35.00
N VAL A 86 -8.04 5.39 -35.60
CA VAL A 86 -7.26 5.21 -36.83
C VAL A 86 -5.86 5.77 -36.63
N THR A 87 -4.84 4.96 -36.87
CA THR A 87 -3.44 5.38 -36.75
C THR A 87 -3.05 6.36 -37.84
N THR A 88 -2.62 7.55 -37.45
CA THR A 88 -2.20 8.61 -38.37
C THR A 88 -0.73 8.48 -38.71
N ARG A 89 0.12 8.25 -37.71
CA ARG A 89 1.56 8.05 -37.90
C ARG A 89 2.21 7.31 -36.72
N ARG A 90 3.37 6.71 -37.02
CA ARG A 90 4.30 6.13 -36.05
C ARG A 90 5.66 6.80 -36.22
N GLU A 91 6.24 7.22 -35.10
CA GLU A 91 7.58 7.77 -35.02
C GLU A 91 8.41 6.90 -34.08
N GLU A 92 9.66 6.62 -34.46
CA GLU A 92 10.61 5.88 -33.64
C GLU A 92 11.78 6.79 -33.33
N LEU A 93 11.95 7.11 -32.05
CA LEU A 93 12.87 8.13 -31.57
C LEU A 93 13.93 7.47 -30.70
N CYS A 94 15.13 8.06 -30.73
CA CYS A 94 16.25 7.68 -29.88
C CYS A 94 16.78 8.90 -29.13
N GLY A 95 17.25 8.67 -27.90
CA GLY A 95 17.84 9.66 -27.02
C GLY A 95 16.93 10.05 -25.84
N ILE A 96 17.55 10.32 -24.69
CA ILE A 96 16.86 10.59 -23.43
C ILE A 96 15.99 11.86 -23.45
N LEU A 97 16.33 12.84 -24.30
CA LEU A 97 15.62 14.13 -24.39
C LEU A 97 14.38 14.06 -25.30
N ASN A 98 14.39 13.18 -26.29
CA ASN A 98 13.28 13.01 -27.23
C ASN A 98 12.23 12.02 -26.70
N CYS A 99 12.63 11.16 -25.76
CA CYS A 99 11.82 10.08 -25.19
C CYS A 99 11.24 10.46 -23.83
N THR A 100 10.46 11.53 -23.77
CA THR A 100 9.72 11.92 -22.55
C THR A 100 8.53 11.00 -22.26
N TRP A 101 7.97 10.36 -23.29
CA TRP A 101 6.89 9.38 -23.21
C TRP A 101 7.08 8.30 -24.28
N SER A 102 6.33 7.20 -24.18
CA SER A 102 6.26 6.14 -25.19
C SER A 102 4.88 5.53 -25.21
N SER A 103 4.41 5.13 -26.39
CA SER A 103 3.15 4.41 -26.56
C SER A 103 3.18 3.03 -25.89
N CYS A 104 4.32 2.34 -25.98
CA CYS A 104 4.56 1.08 -25.29
C CYS A 104 6.01 1.00 -24.83
N ARG A 105 6.22 0.41 -23.66
CA ARG A 105 7.54 0.18 -23.10
C ARG A 105 7.56 -1.05 -22.20
N GLU A 106 8.57 -1.89 -22.37
CA GLU A 106 8.86 -2.96 -21.42
C GLU A 106 9.73 -2.42 -20.26
N GLY A 107 9.22 -2.55 -19.04
CA GLY A 107 9.83 -2.05 -17.82
C GLY A 107 9.47 -0.60 -17.49
N CYS A 108 8.68 -0.42 -16.43
CA CYS A 108 8.31 0.92 -15.95
C CYS A 108 9.41 1.61 -15.13
N THR A 109 10.39 0.86 -14.61
CA THR A 109 11.45 1.37 -13.73
C THR A 109 12.80 1.54 -14.41
N SER A 110 12.94 1.16 -15.69
CA SER A 110 14.20 1.33 -16.42
C SER A 110 14.34 2.77 -16.92
N ASP A 111 15.50 3.14 -17.47
CA ASP A 111 15.68 4.37 -18.26
C ASP A 111 15.40 4.13 -19.75
N MET A 112 14.79 5.10 -20.43
CA MET A 112 14.36 4.97 -21.83
C MET A 112 15.30 5.70 -22.78
N TYR A 113 15.95 4.95 -23.68
CA TYR A 113 16.82 5.50 -24.72
C TYR A 113 16.25 5.37 -26.14
N SER A 114 15.29 4.48 -26.36
CA SER A 114 14.53 4.34 -27.59
C SER A 114 13.04 4.27 -27.25
N CYS A 115 12.21 4.94 -28.04
CA CYS A 115 10.77 5.02 -27.79
C CYS A 115 9.97 5.08 -29.09
N THR A 116 8.75 4.54 -29.04
CA THR A 116 7.82 4.56 -30.17
C THR A 116 6.64 5.45 -29.82
N HIS A 117 6.39 6.45 -30.66
CA HIS A 117 5.23 7.34 -30.55
C HIS A 117 4.23 6.95 -31.63
N ILE A 118 3.04 6.56 -31.21
CA ILE A 118 1.93 6.23 -32.10
C ILE A 118 0.86 7.30 -31.90
N TYR A 119 0.54 8.00 -32.99
CA TYR A 119 -0.50 9.01 -33.03
C TYR A 119 -1.71 8.45 -33.78
N VAL A 120 -2.88 8.72 -33.24
CA VAL A 120 -4.15 8.21 -33.75
C VAL A 120 -5.21 9.31 -33.71
N MET A 121 -6.15 9.26 -34.64
CA MET A 121 -7.38 10.06 -34.57
C MET A 121 -8.53 9.13 -34.19
N TYR A 122 -9.48 9.62 -33.41
CA TYR A 122 -10.63 8.83 -33.00
C TYR A 122 -11.95 9.54 -33.31
N THR A 123 -13.02 8.77 -33.37
CA THR A 123 -14.37 9.30 -33.51
C THR A 123 -15.06 9.40 -32.15
N THR A 124 -15.97 10.37 -32.02
CA THR A 124 -16.76 10.55 -30.78
C THR A 124 -18.05 9.73 -30.79
N ALA A 125 -18.34 9.06 -31.90
CA ALA A 125 -19.43 8.10 -31.99
C ALA A 125 -18.97 6.74 -31.44
N PRO A 126 -19.84 6.01 -30.73
CA PRO A 126 -19.51 4.67 -30.25
C PRO A 126 -19.20 3.74 -31.43
N TYR A 127 -18.23 2.85 -31.25
CA TYR A 127 -17.84 1.83 -32.22
C TYR A 127 -18.93 0.75 -32.28
N TYR A 128 -19.94 0.97 -33.14
CA TYR A 128 -20.93 -0.06 -33.44
C TYR A 128 -20.34 -0.98 -34.50
N THR A 129 -20.12 -2.25 -34.17
CA THR A 129 -19.94 -3.28 -35.19
C THR A 129 -21.30 -3.47 -35.85
N ASP A 130 -21.39 -3.16 -37.14
CA ASP A 130 -22.56 -3.52 -37.96
C ASP A 130 -22.64 -5.06 -38.02
N ASP A 131 -23.21 -5.67 -36.99
CA ASP A 131 -23.75 -7.01 -37.07
C ASP A 131 -24.97 -6.90 -37.98
N GLY A 132 -24.79 -7.29 -39.24
CA GLY A 132 -25.68 -6.94 -40.35
C GLY A 132 -27.15 -7.27 -40.15
N ASP A 133 -27.93 -6.28 -39.71
CA ASP A 133 -29.34 -6.12 -40.04
C ASP A 133 -29.59 -4.70 -40.54
N GLY A 134 -29.36 -4.52 -41.85
CA GLY A 134 -29.48 -3.24 -42.52
C GLY A 134 -30.87 -2.63 -42.42
N ASN A 135 -31.02 -1.69 -41.52
CA ASN A 135 -31.77 -0.45 -41.71
C ASN A 135 -31.41 0.47 -40.53
N TRP A 136 -31.06 1.74 -40.78
CA TRP A 136 -31.67 2.90 -40.11
C TRP A 136 -31.05 4.22 -40.58
N THR A 137 -31.94 5.20 -40.73
CA THR A 137 -31.73 6.57 -41.19
C THR A 137 -31.05 7.44 -40.14
N SER A 138 -29.81 7.82 -40.38
CA SER A 138 -29.06 8.75 -39.53
C SER A 138 -29.55 10.19 -39.72
N THR A 139 -30.38 10.67 -38.79
CA THR A 139 -30.64 12.11 -38.61
C THR A 139 -29.68 12.64 -37.55
N SER A 140 -28.45 12.99 -37.95
CA SER A 140 -27.51 13.73 -37.10
C SER A 140 -27.69 15.23 -37.33
N THR A 141 -28.53 15.85 -36.49
CA THR A 141 -28.57 17.31 -36.35
C THR A 141 -27.39 17.72 -35.46
N SER A 142 -26.45 18.50 -35.99
CA SER A 142 -25.47 19.23 -35.17
C SER A 142 -25.25 20.65 -35.70
N PRO A 143 -25.05 21.65 -34.82
CA PRO A 143 -24.94 23.05 -35.22
C PRO A 143 -23.54 23.35 -35.74
N SER A 144 -23.48 23.94 -36.93
CA SER A 144 -22.26 24.43 -37.58
C SER A 144 -21.66 25.63 -36.84
N THR A 145 -20.37 25.59 -36.52
CA THR A 145 -19.52 26.78 -36.39
C THR A 145 -18.21 26.49 -37.12
N SER A 146 -18.08 27.07 -38.32
CA SER A 146 -16.98 26.87 -39.25
C SER A 146 -15.89 27.92 -39.04
N THR A 147 -14.65 27.48 -38.78
CA THR A 147 -13.46 28.25 -39.16
C THR A 147 -12.46 27.32 -39.85
N THR A 148 -12.20 27.67 -41.10
CA THR A 148 -11.28 27.12 -42.10
C THR A 148 -9.83 26.93 -41.60
N THR A 149 -9.18 25.81 -41.93
CA THR A 149 -7.84 25.77 -42.56
C THR A 149 -7.62 24.41 -43.24
N THR A 150 -7.18 24.48 -44.49
CA THR A 150 -6.99 23.42 -45.47
C THR A 150 -5.65 22.71 -45.30
N THR A 151 -5.63 21.39 -45.18
CA THR A 151 -4.50 20.56 -45.65
C THR A 151 -4.98 19.18 -46.10
N THR A 152 -4.64 18.83 -47.33
CA THR A 152 -4.94 17.58 -48.06
C THR A 152 -4.28 16.35 -47.45
N THR A 153 -5.04 15.31 -47.10
CA THR A 153 -4.72 13.89 -47.30
C THR A 153 -6.02 13.05 -47.37
N THR A 154 -6.23 12.42 -48.52
CA THR A 154 -7.17 11.34 -48.93
C THR A 154 -7.19 10.18 -47.88
N THR A 155 -8.27 9.57 -47.37
CA THR A 155 -9.74 9.67 -47.46
C THR A 155 -10.31 9.00 -46.20
N PRO A 156 -10.91 9.73 -45.25
CA PRO A 156 -11.82 9.17 -44.27
C PRO A 156 -13.20 8.98 -44.93
N SER A 157 -13.93 7.93 -44.56
CA SER A 157 -15.30 7.69 -45.00
C SER A 157 -16.17 8.95 -44.78
N PRO A 158 -17.01 9.37 -45.75
CA PRO A 158 -17.71 10.65 -45.70
C PRO A 158 -18.78 10.65 -44.60
N GLY A 159 -18.50 11.31 -43.47
CA GLY A 159 -19.49 11.56 -42.40
C GLY A 159 -18.98 11.39 -40.97
N GLU A 160 -17.78 10.85 -40.75
CA GLU A 160 -17.21 10.71 -39.40
C GLU A 160 -16.41 11.96 -38.99
N ASN A 161 -16.83 12.61 -37.91
CA ASN A 161 -16.07 13.70 -37.28
C ASN A 161 -14.91 13.09 -36.46
N PHE A 162 -13.77 12.93 -37.11
CA PHE A 162 -12.51 12.58 -36.42
C PHE A 162 -11.98 13.77 -35.61
N THR A 163 -11.43 13.49 -34.44
CA THR A 163 -10.78 14.50 -33.59
C THR A 163 -9.36 14.83 -34.07
N GLU A 164 -8.72 15.80 -33.42
CA GLU A 164 -7.27 16.03 -33.53
C GLU A 164 -6.46 14.80 -33.10
N ASP A 165 -5.18 14.77 -33.50
CA ASP A 165 -4.25 13.69 -33.17
C ASP A 165 -4.13 13.50 -31.65
N ALA A 166 -4.37 12.27 -31.20
CA ALA A 166 -4.16 11.79 -29.84
C ALA A 166 -3.01 10.80 -29.79
N VAL A 167 -2.37 10.69 -28.63
CA VAL A 167 -1.35 9.69 -28.37
C VAL A 167 -2.01 8.38 -27.95
N LEU A 168 -1.61 7.29 -28.60
CA LEU A 168 -2.04 5.94 -28.25
C LEU A 168 -1.08 5.38 -27.20
N LEU A 169 -1.60 4.88 -26.07
CA LEU A 169 -0.80 4.19 -25.08
C LEU A 169 -1.35 2.78 -24.82
N VAL A 170 -0.44 1.86 -24.49
CA VAL A 170 -0.78 0.52 -24.03
C VAL A 170 -1.55 0.55 -22.70
N ASN A 171 -1.23 1.53 -21.84
CA ASN A 171 -1.92 1.86 -20.59
C ASN A 171 -1.62 3.31 -20.21
N ILE A 172 -2.22 3.84 -19.13
CA ILE A 172 -2.01 5.26 -18.72
C ILE A 172 -0.54 5.62 -18.44
N LYS A 173 0.31 4.64 -18.14
CA LYS A 173 1.75 4.83 -17.91
C LYS A 173 2.59 4.66 -19.18
N GLY A 174 2.05 4.05 -20.23
CA GLY A 174 2.76 3.69 -21.45
C GLY A 174 3.80 2.57 -21.26
N CYS A 175 3.76 1.81 -20.16
CA CYS A 175 4.75 0.79 -19.84
C CYS A 175 4.18 -0.42 -19.11
N GLY A 176 4.80 -1.59 -19.23
CA GLY A 176 4.44 -2.79 -18.48
C GLY A 176 5.52 -3.87 -18.53
N TYR A 177 5.20 -5.08 -18.07
CA TYR A 177 6.12 -6.21 -18.07
C TYR A 177 5.48 -7.41 -18.80
N PRO A 178 6.24 -8.19 -19.58
CA PRO A 178 5.73 -9.43 -20.17
C PRO A 178 5.28 -10.43 -19.09
N PRO A 179 4.19 -11.20 -19.31
CA PRO A 179 3.45 -11.37 -20.55
C PRO A 179 2.27 -10.39 -20.75
N GLU A 180 2.00 -9.51 -19.79
CA GLU A 180 0.84 -8.59 -19.84
C GLU A 180 1.00 -7.51 -20.91
N VAL A 181 2.24 -7.07 -21.15
CA VAL A 181 2.60 -6.09 -22.17
C VAL A 181 3.68 -6.65 -23.08
N ASP A 182 3.39 -6.68 -24.38
CA ASP A 182 4.30 -7.07 -25.48
C ASP A 182 4.36 -5.91 -26.48
N CYS A 183 5.49 -5.19 -26.46
CA CYS A 183 5.62 -3.99 -27.28
C CYS A 183 5.91 -4.27 -28.75
N ASP A 184 6.54 -5.41 -29.07
CA ASP A 184 6.78 -5.80 -30.45
C ASP A 184 5.45 -6.09 -31.17
N ASN A 185 4.55 -6.80 -30.49
CA ASN A 185 3.23 -7.09 -31.03
C ASN A 185 2.34 -5.84 -31.08
N PHE A 186 2.36 -5.03 -30.02
CA PHE A 186 1.59 -3.78 -29.95
C PHE A 186 1.97 -2.80 -31.08
N THR A 187 3.26 -2.56 -31.29
CA THR A 187 3.72 -1.64 -32.34
C THR A 187 3.48 -2.19 -33.75
N THR A 188 3.46 -3.51 -33.92
CA THR A 188 3.18 -4.17 -35.21
C THR A 188 1.68 -4.16 -35.54
N MET A 189 0.81 -4.31 -34.55
CA MET A 189 -0.65 -4.27 -34.74
C MET A 189 -1.18 -2.85 -34.89
N TYR A 190 -0.82 -1.96 -33.96
CA TYR A 190 -1.42 -0.62 -33.87
C TYR A 190 -0.57 0.48 -34.50
N GLY A 191 0.73 0.24 -34.75
CA GLY A 191 1.64 1.25 -35.31
C GLY A 191 1.61 1.37 -36.83
N LYS A 192 0.78 0.60 -37.55
CA LYS A 192 0.63 0.70 -39.01
C LYS A 192 -0.26 1.89 -39.37
N VAL A 193 0.19 2.73 -40.30
CA VAL A 193 -0.60 3.88 -40.79
C VAL A 193 -1.91 3.38 -41.40
N ASN A 194 -3.02 4.04 -41.06
CA ASN A 194 -4.40 3.67 -41.39
C ASN A 194 -4.87 2.32 -40.79
N ALA A 195 -4.22 1.83 -39.73
CA ALA A 195 -4.78 0.73 -38.94
C ALA A 195 -6.02 1.24 -38.18
N GLU A 196 -7.13 0.52 -38.29
CA GLU A 196 -8.38 0.82 -37.58
C GLU A 196 -8.61 -0.21 -36.46
N PHE A 197 -8.96 0.26 -35.27
CA PHE A 197 -9.20 -0.60 -34.11
C PHE A 197 -10.09 0.10 -33.06
N PRO A 198 -10.80 -0.68 -32.21
CA PRO A 198 -11.53 -0.12 -31.08
C PRO A 198 -10.56 0.43 -30.03
N CYS A 199 -10.87 1.59 -29.47
CA CYS A 199 -10.07 2.25 -28.45
C CYS A 199 -10.95 3.02 -27.46
N TYR A 200 -10.37 3.42 -26.33
CA TYR A 200 -11.03 4.18 -25.27
C TYR A 200 -10.35 5.53 -25.12
N TYR A 201 -11.13 6.60 -25.25
CA TYR A 201 -10.63 7.97 -25.13
C TYR A 201 -10.90 8.54 -23.75
N SER A 202 -9.98 9.40 -23.28
CA SER A 202 -10.17 10.14 -22.03
C SER A 202 -11.10 11.33 -22.26
N ARG A 203 -12.14 11.45 -21.42
CA ARG A 203 -13.09 12.57 -21.46
C ARG A 203 -12.50 13.84 -20.86
N GLU A 204 -11.57 13.69 -19.92
CA GLU A 204 -10.83 14.79 -19.29
C GLU A 204 -9.71 15.30 -20.22
N ASN A 205 -8.90 14.40 -20.77
CA ASN A 205 -7.77 14.71 -21.65
C ASN A 205 -7.96 14.09 -23.03
N ARG A 206 -8.50 14.87 -23.99
CA ARG A 206 -8.79 14.40 -25.35
C ARG A 206 -7.58 13.99 -26.19
N THR A 207 -6.36 14.22 -25.70
CA THR A 207 -5.11 13.89 -26.39
C THR A 207 -4.60 12.48 -26.06
N VAL A 208 -5.29 11.70 -25.22
CA VAL A 208 -4.83 10.39 -24.75
C VAL A 208 -5.89 9.32 -25.02
N VAL A 209 -5.48 8.20 -25.61
CA VAL A 209 -6.34 7.04 -25.85
C VAL A 209 -5.64 5.72 -25.48
N LEU A 210 -6.45 4.73 -25.10
CA LEU A 210 -6.01 3.40 -24.66
C LEU A 210 -6.62 2.30 -25.52
N ILE A 211 -5.90 1.19 -25.73
CA ILE A 211 -6.42 0.02 -26.47
C ILE A 211 -7.41 -0.81 -25.66
N HIS A 212 -7.14 -0.96 -24.36
CA HIS A 212 -7.93 -1.77 -23.45
C HIS A 212 -8.14 -0.96 -22.17
N TYR A 213 -9.39 -0.78 -21.80
CA TYR A 213 -9.79 -0.15 -20.55
C TYR A 213 -10.93 -0.95 -19.96
N ASP A 214 -10.71 -1.52 -18.78
CA ASP A 214 -11.77 -2.13 -17.97
C ASP A 214 -11.83 -1.40 -16.62
N ARG A 215 -12.92 -0.65 -16.42
CA ARG A 215 -13.12 0.13 -15.19
C ARG A 215 -13.31 -0.77 -13.98
N GLU A 216 -14.01 -1.89 -14.14
CA GLU A 216 -14.39 -2.76 -13.02
C GLU A 216 -13.18 -3.53 -12.49
N GLU A 217 -12.30 -3.98 -13.38
CA GLU A 217 -11.04 -4.63 -13.00
C GLU A 217 -10.16 -3.68 -12.17
N HIS A 218 -9.95 -2.44 -12.65
CA HIS A 218 -9.13 -1.46 -11.93
C HIS A 218 -9.72 -1.08 -10.57
N VAL A 219 -11.04 -0.97 -10.45
CA VAL A 219 -11.72 -0.71 -9.18
C VAL A 219 -11.57 -1.89 -8.21
N ALA A 220 -11.72 -3.13 -8.70
CA ALA A 220 -11.57 -4.33 -7.88
C ALA A 220 -10.16 -4.45 -7.30
N ILE A 221 -9.14 -4.14 -8.10
CA ILE A 221 -7.72 -4.07 -7.68
C ILE A 221 -7.56 -3.02 -6.56
N ILE A 222 -8.07 -1.80 -6.74
CA ILE A 222 -8.00 -0.77 -5.70
C ILE A 222 -8.62 -1.29 -4.39
N ILE A 223 -9.82 -1.87 -4.45
CA ILE A 223 -10.51 -2.36 -3.25
C ILE A 223 -9.71 -3.48 -2.56
N HIS A 224 -9.23 -4.48 -3.31
CA HIS A 224 -8.52 -5.62 -2.72
C HIS A 224 -7.15 -5.26 -2.17
N TYR A 225 -6.35 -4.47 -2.91
CA TYR A 225 -4.97 -4.21 -2.54
C TYR A 225 -4.79 -2.99 -1.62
N PHE A 226 -5.72 -2.02 -1.63
CA PHE A 226 -5.67 -0.88 -0.72
C PHE A 226 -6.58 -1.07 0.49
N ALA A 227 -7.88 -1.31 0.26
CA ALA A 227 -8.84 -1.28 1.36
C ALA A 227 -8.62 -2.45 2.33
N VAL A 228 -8.30 -3.66 1.85
CA VAL A 228 -8.09 -4.81 2.74
C VAL A 228 -6.88 -4.62 3.65
N PRO A 229 -5.65 -4.34 3.16
CA PRO A 229 -4.51 -4.11 4.05
C PRO A 229 -4.68 -2.88 4.94
N PHE A 230 -5.37 -1.83 4.46
CA PHE A 230 -5.69 -0.65 5.25
C PHE A 230 -6.62 -0.97 6.42
N ILE A 231 -7.73 -1.69 6.18
CA ILE A 231 -8.68 -2.07 7.23
C ILE A 231 -8.00 -3.02 8.23
N VAL A 232 -7.21 -3.98 7.77
CA VAL A 232 -6.51 -4.93 8.64
C VAL A 232 -5.48 -4.21 9.52
N THR A 233 -4.68 -3.30 8.96
CA THR A 233 -3.70 -2.51 9.73
C THR A 233 -4.38 -1.57 10.73
N LEU A 234 -5.47 -0.90 10.31
CA LEU A 234 -6.25 -0.05 11.20
C LEU A 234 -6.87 -0.86 12.35
N ALA A 235 -7.55 -1.97 12.05
CA ALA A 235 -8.16 -2.82 13.07
C ALA A 235 -7.13 -3.40 14.05
N THR A 236 -6.01 -3.92 13.54
CA THR A 236 -4.92 -4.44 14.39
C THR A 236 -4.30 -3.33 15.26
N SER A 237 -4.12 -2.13 14.74
CA SER A 237 -3.64 -0.97 15.52
C SER A 237 -4.60 -0.59 16.64
N VAL A 238 -5.91 -0.52 16.38
CA VAL A 238 -6.93 -0.20 17.39
C VAL A 238 -6.96 -1.26 18.49
N VAL A 239 -6.91 -2.54 18.13
CA VAL A 239 -6.88 -3.64 19.10
C VAL A 239 -5.61 -3.56 19.96
N LEU A 240 -4.44 -3.31 19.37
CA LEU A 240 -3.20 -3.13 20.12
C LEU A 240 -3.28 -1.92 21.06
N CYS A 241 -3.89 -0.81 20.64
CA CYS A 241 -4.11 0.36 21.48
C CYS A 241 -4.98 0.04 22.70
N VAL A 242 -6.16 -0.58 22.50
CA VAL A 242 -7.05 -0.97 23.60
C VAL A 242 -6.34 -1.92 24.56
N MET A 243 -5.68 -2.94 24.00
CA MET A 243 -4.96 -3.95 24.76
C MET A 243 -3.79 -3.35 25.56
N TYR A 244 -3.08 -2.35 25.00
CA TYR A 244 -2.02 -1.63 25.68
C TYR A 244 -2.55 -0.71 26.79
N CYS A 245 -3.66 -0.02 26.54
CA CYS A 245 -4.36 0.80 27.52
C CYS A 245 -4.85 -0.05 28.71
N ASP A 246 -5.47 -1.20 28.44
CA ASP A 246 -5.93 -2.14 29.47
C ASP A 246 -4.75 -2.71 30.28
N CYS A 247 -3.64 -3.05 29.62
CA CYS A 247 -2.41 -3.48 30.28
C CYS A 247 -1.85 -2.39 31.21
N ARG A 248 -1.83 -1.12 30.76
CA ARG A 248 -1.36 0.00 31.60
C ARG A 248 -2.28 0.21 32.80
N CYS A 249 -3.61 0.21 32.61
CA CYS A 249 -4.57 0.38 33.69
C CYS A 249 -4.51 -0.78 34.72
N GLY A 250 -4.29 -2.03 34.27
CA GLY A 250 -4.11 -3.19 35.15
C GLY A 250 -2.81 -3.14 35.95
N SER A 251 -1.69 -2.80 35.29
CA SER A 251 -0.37 -2.64 35.93
C SER A 251 -0.38 -1.55 37.00
N GLU A 252 -1.04 -0.42 36.77
CA GLU A 252 -1.21 0.63 37.77
C GLU A 252 -2.04 0.17 38.97
N ARG A 253 -3.16 -0.52 38.74
CA ARG A 253 -4.01 -1.07 39.82
C ARG A 253 -3.25 -2.11 40.66
N ASP A 254 -2.46 -2.97 40.02
CA ASP A 254 -1.62 -3.95 40.71
C ASP A 254 -0.48 -3.30 41.48
N ARG A 255 0.17 -2.27 40.92
CA ARG A 255 1.15 -1.46 41.65
C ARG A 255 0.53 -0.81 42.88
N ARG A 256 -0.66 -0.19 42.75
CA ARG A 256 -1.39 0.39 43.89
C ARG A 256 -1.73 -0.67 44.95
N ARG A 257 -2.25 -1.83 44.55
CA ARG A 257 -2.57 -2.94 45.48
C ARG A 257 -1.34 -3.48 46.19
N ARG A 258 -0.20 -3.65 45.48
CA ARG A 258 1.07 -4.07 46.09
C ARG A 258 1.58 -3.03 47.08
N ARG A 259 1.46 -1.74 46.76
CA ARG A 259 1.83 -0.64 47.66
C ARG A 259 0.98 -0.64 48.93
N ALA A 260 -0.35 -0.76 48.79
CA ALA A 260 -1.27 -0.85 49.91
C ALA A 260 -1.00 -2.07 50.82
N ARG A 261 -0.73 -3.25 50.23
CA ARG A 261 -0.32 -4.44 51.00
C ARG A 261 1.01 -4.25 51.72
N ARG A 262 1.96 -3.53 51.12
CA ARG A 262 3.27 -3.27 51.74
C ARG A 262 3.10 -2.38 52.98
N CYS A 263 2.32 -1.31 52.88
CA CYS A 263 1.98 -0.45 54.02
C CYS A 263 1.26 -1.23 55.13
N ALA A 264 0.28 -2.08 54.79
CA ALA A 264 -0.42 -2.89 55.79
C ALA A 264 0.48 -3.93 56.49
N VAL A 265 1.47 -4.49 55.79
CA VAL A 265 2.46 -5.40 56.38
C VAL A 265 3.49 -4.66 57.21
N GLU A 266 3.87 -3.43 56.83
CA GLU A 266 4.71 -2.55 57.66
C GLU A 266 3.99 -2.15 58.96
N ASP A 267 2.72 -1.72 58.89
CA ASP A 267 1.91 -1.39 60.08
C ASP A 267 1.76 -2.57 61.04
N ALA A 268 1.47 -3.77 60.52
CA ALA A 268 1.35 -4.97 61.36
C ALA A 268 2.69 -5.37 62.01
N ARG A 269 3.81 -5.05 61.37
CA ARG A 269 5.15 -5.34 61.90
C ARG A 269 5.56 -4.34 62.97
N VAL A 270 5.16 -3.08 62.85
CA VAL A 270 5.34 -2.04 63.89
C VAL A 270 4.49 -2.37 65.11
N ALA A 271 3.21 -2.72 64.93
CA ALA A 271 2.32 -3.09 66.03
C ALA A 271 2.76 -4.33 66.83
N LEU A 272 3.45 -5.28 66.19
CA LEU A 272 4.04 -6.45 66.86
C LEU A 272 5.29 -6.10 67.67
N LEU A 273 6.06 -5.08 67.26
CA LEU A 273 7.20 -4.60 68.02
C LEU A 273 6.74 -3.80 69.26
N ASP A 274 5.68 -2.98 69.13
CA ASP A 274 5.11 -2.23 70.26
C ASP A 274 4.49 -3.15 71.32
N CYS A 275 3.89 -4.28 70.94
CA CYS A 275 3.36 -5.28 71.90
C CYS A 275 4.44 -6.09 72.63
N GLU A 276 5.65 -6.18 72.08
CA GLU A 276 6.77 -6.91 72.70
C GLU A 276 7.51 -6.04 73.71
N GLU A 277 7.49 -4.72 73.54
CA GLU A 277 8.09 -3.73 74.45
C GLU A 277 7.22 -3.47 75.71
N ASP A 278 5.89 -3.64 75.62
CA ASP A 278 4.95 -3.46 76.74
C ASP A 278 4.84 -4.71 77.67
N ARG A 279 5.62 -5.77 77.39
CA ARG A 279 5.67 -7.02 78.17
C ARG A 279 6.96 -7.16 79.01
N THR A 280 7.90 -6.22 78.90
CA THR A 280 9.13 -6.15 79.71
C THR A 280 9.06 -5.03 80.74
#